data_AF-A0A950GZ68-F1
#
_entry.id   AF-A0A950GZ68-F1
#
_cell.length_a   1.000
_cell.length_b   1.000
_cell.length_c   1.000
_cell.angle_alpha   90.00
_cell.angle_beta   90.00
_cell.angle_gamma   90.00
#
_symmetry.space_group_name_H-M   'P 1'
#
loop_
_entity.id
_entity.type
_entity.pdbx_description
1 polymer ?
#
loop_
_entity_poly.entity_id
_entity_poly.type
_entity_poly.pdbx_seq_one_letter_code
_entity_poly.pdbx_strand_id
1 'polypeptide(L)'
;YFENPFHVHLFEPDELRALLGRYFSDVTVQGLDATPPVKADFAARRAKAEKVLRFDVFDLRHRIPRSWYVAAYTRALPIAYRVMARSDSGGASGITADDFFVTDALDRTTMVLFATASRPRRAA
;
A
#
# COMPACT_ATOMS: atom_id res chain seq x y z
N TYR A 1 -4.62 5.67 9.93
CA TYR A 1 -3.98 4.57 9.17
C TYR A 1 -2.58 5.07 8.78
N PHE A 2 -1.54 4.22 8.70
CA PHE A 2 -0.29 4.66 8.05
C PHE A 2 -0.59 4.80 6.56
N GLU A 3 -0.91 6.02 6.15
CA GLU A 3 -1.21 6.35 4.77
C GLU A 3 0.09 6.63 4.05
N ASN A 4 0.32 5.86 2.98
CA ASN A 4 1.37 6.19 2.05
C ASN A 4 1.02 7.57 1.43
N PRO A 5 1.91 8.57 1.52
CA PRO A 5 1.69 9.92 0.97
C PRO A 5 1.41 9.94 -0.55
N PHE A 6 1.71 8.86 -1.26
CA PHE A 6 1.40 8.68 -2.68
C PHE A 6 0.02 8.08 -2.93
N HIS A 7 -0.64 7.49 -1.93
CA HIS A 7 -2.02 7.05 -2.04
C HIS A 7 -2.96 8.24 -1.90
N VAL A 8 -3.61 8.61 -3.01
CA VAL A 8 -4.62 9.68 -3.03
C VAL A 8 -5.97 9.17 -2.54
N HIS A 9 -6.24 7.88 -2.71
CA HIS A 9 -7.47 7.22 -2.28
C HIS A 9 -7.18 5.74 -2.01
N LEU A 10 -7.82 5.19 -0.97
CA LEU A 10 -7.76 3.77 -0.63
C LEU A 10 -9.16 3.20 -0.84
N PHE A 11 -9.32 2.43 -1.91
CA PHE A 11 -10.62 1.84 -2.25
C PHE A 11 -10.95 0.66 -1.33
N GLU A 12 -12.21 0.58 -0.92
CA GLU A 12 -12.82 -0.69 -0.52
C GLU A 12 -13.20 -1.53 -1.77
N PRO A 13 -13.37 -2.87 -1.65
CA PRO A 13 -13.67 -3.73 -2.80
C PRO A 13 -14.91 -3.29 -3.61
N ASP A 14 -15.98 -2.92 -2.91
CA ASP A 14 -17.23 -2.49 -3.53
C ASP A 14 -17.09 -1.11 -4.18
N GLU A 15 -16.29 -0.21 -3.60
CA GLU A 15 -16.02 1.11 -4.17
C GLU A 15 -15.22 0.99 -5.47
N LEU A 16 -14.19 0.15 -5.49
CA LEU A 16 -13.39 -0.12 -6.69
C LEU A 16 -14.27 -0.73 -7.78
N ARG A 17 -15.10 -1.72 -7.42
CA ARG A 17 -16.05 -2.35 -8.34
C ARG A 17 -17.04 -1.35 -8.92
N ALA A 18 -17.63 -0.51 -8.08
CA ALA A 18 -18.61 0.49 -8.49
C ALA A 18 -17.98 1.56 -9.40
N LEU A 19 -16.76 2.02 -9.09
CA LEU A 19 -16.04 2.98 -9.93
C LEU A 19 -15.78 2.41 -11.33
N LEU A 20 -15.18 1.21 -11.41
CA LEU A 20 -14.86 0.58 -12.69
C LEU A 20 -16.12 0.18 -13.47
N GLY A 21 -17.19 -0.21 -12.77
CA GLY A 21 -18.47 -0.60 -13.36
C GLY A 21 -19.18 0.52 -14.14
N ARG A 22 -18.81 1.79 -13.91
CA ARG A 22 -19.27 2.93 -14.73
C ARG A 22 -18.73 2.89 -16.14
N TYR A 23 -17.54 2.30 -16.33
CA TYR A 23 -16.82 2.30 -17.60
C TYR A 23 -16.76 0.92 -18.25
N PHE A 24 -16.93 -0.16 -17.48
CA PHE A 24 -16.81 -1.53 -17.95
C PHE A 24 -18.05 -2.34 -17.57
N SER A 25 -18.42 -3.28 -18.45
CA SER A 25 -19.57 -4.15 -18.21
C SER A 25 -19.19 -5.39 -17.42
N ASP A 26 -17.92 -5.80 -17.49
CA ASP A 26 -17.33 -6.85 -16.66
C ASP A 26 -16.26 -6.24 -15.76
N VAL A 27 -16.41 -6.46 -14.45
CA VAL A 27 -15.41 -6.06 -13.46
C VAL A 27 -15.29 -7.18 -12.43
N THR A 28 -14.08 -7.71 -12.28
CA THR A 28 -13.72 -8.69 -11.26
C THR A 28 -12.69 -8.06 -10.35
N VAL A 29 -13.03 -7.89 -9.07
CA VAL A 29 -12.11 -7.39 -8.04
C VAL A 29 -11.57 -8.59 -7.27
N GLN A 30 -10.25 -8.66 -7.12
CA GLN A 30 -9.52 -9.71 -6.44
C GLN A 30 -8.44 -9.13 -5.53
N GLY A 31 -7.91 -9.96 -4.65
CA GLY A 31 -6.86 -9.60 -3.72
C GLY A 31 -5.57 -10.30 -4.09
N LEU A 32 -4.45 -9.57 -4.03
CA LEU A 32 -3.15 -10.18 -3.84
C LEU A 32 -2.90 -10.18 -2.33
N ASP A 33 -2.84 -11.37 -1.77
CA ASP A 33 -2.67 -11.58 -0.34
C ASP A 33 -1.43 -12.42 -0.06
N ALA A 34 -1.10 -12.59 1.22
CA ALA A 34 0.10 -13.31 1.61
C ALA A 34 -0.11 -14.23 2.80
N THR A 35 0.88 -15.12 2.99
CA THR A 35 0.93 -16.04 4.13
C THR A 35 0.92 -15.28 5.47
N PRO A 36 0.46 -15.91 6.57
CA PRO A 36 0.42 -15.26 7.89
C PRO A 36 1.75 -14.65 8.37
N PRO A 37 2.93 -15.27 8.14
CA PRO A 37 4.21 -14.66 8.49
C PRO A 37 4.48 -13.32 7.77
N VAL A 38 4.14 -13.22 6.47
CA VAL A 38 4.24 -11.97 5.71
C VAL A 38 3.32 -10.91 6.31
N LYS A 39 2.06 -11.26 6.57
CA LYS A 39 1.10 -10.33 7.19
C LYS A 39 1.60 -9.82 8.55
N ALA A 40 2.18 -10.70 9.36
CA ALA A 40 2.74 -10.34 10.67
C ALA A 40 3.94 -9.38 10.54
N ASP A 41 4.85 -9.62 9.59
CA ASP A 41 5.97 -8.71 9.31
C ASP A 41 5.48 -7.32 8.86
N PHE A 42 4.49 -7.26 7.95
CA PHE A 42 3.88 -5.99 7.53
C PHE A 42 3.16 -5.27 8.68
N ALA A 43 2.42 -5.99 9.51
CA ALA A 43 1.76 -5.44 10.70
C ALA A 43 2.79 -4.88 11.71
N ALA A 44 3.93 -5.56 11.91
CA ALA A 44 5.00 -5.08 12.77
C ALA A 44 5.67 -3.80 12.21
N ARG A 45 5.90 -3.74 10.90
CA ARG A 45 6.42 -2.52 10.22
C ARG A 45 5.44 -1.36 10.37
N ARG A 46 4.15 -1.62 10.19
CA ARG A 46 3.09 -0.62 10.38
C ARG A 46 3.05 -0.12 11.83
N ALA A 47 3.09 -1.00 12.83
CA ALA A 47 3.09 -0.61 14.23
C ALA A 47 4.31 0.27 14.59
N LYS A 48 5.48 0.00 14.01
CA LYS A 48 6.65 0.87 14.13
C LYS A 48 6.39 2.24 13.49
N ALA A 49 5.84 2.28 12.29
CA ALA A 49 5.52 3.53 11.61
C ALA A 49 4.47 4.37 12.37
N GLU A 50 3.43 3.73 12.92
CA GLU A 50 2.42 4.38 13.75
C GLU A 50 3.03 4.96 15.04
N LYS A 51 4.01 4.29 15.66
CA LYS A 51 4.75 4.86 16.80
C LYS A 51 5.51 6.13 16.42
N VAL A 52 6.12 6.16 15.23
CA VAL A 52 6.80 7.37 14.73
C VAL A 52 5.79 8.48 14.46
N LEU A 53 4.65 8.16 13.86
CA LEU A 53 3.58 9.13 13.58
C LEU A 53 2.98 9.76 14.84
N ARG A 54 3.07 9.11 16.02
CA ARG A 54 2.63 9.72 17.29
C ARG A 54 3.40 11.00 17.65
N PHE A 55 4.61 11.17 17.13
CA PHE A 55 5.39 12.39 17.34
C PHE A 55 5.00 13.52 16.37
N ASP A 56 4.21 13.25 15.34
CA ASP A 56 3.68 14.27 14.42
C ASP A 56 2.41 14.94 14.98
N VAL A 57 2.53 15.55 16.18
CA VAL A 57 1.41 16.14 16.91
C VAL A 57 0.75 17.30 16.15
N PHE A 58 1.53 18.03 15.35
CA PHE A 58 1.03 19.14 14.54
C PHE A 58 0.52 18.71 13.17
N ASP A 59 0.49 17.40 12.89
CA ASP A 59 0.03 16.83 11.64
C ASP A 59 0.74 17.45 10.42
N LEU A 60 2.07 17.67 10.58
CA LEU A 60 2.92 18.34 9.60
C LEU A 60 2.89 17.58 8.26
N ARG A 61 2.74 16.26 8.29
CA ARG A 61 2.65 15.44 7.07
C ARG A 61 1.50 15.84 6.14
N HIS A 62 0.41 16.42 6.65
CA HIS A 62 -0.70 16.91 5.82
C HIS A 62 -0.63 18.42 5.55
N ARG A 63 0.23 19.15 6.26
CA ARG A 63 0.38 20.62 6.13
C ARG A 63 1.54 21.03 5.25
N ILE A 64 2.54 20.16 5.08
CA ILE A 64 3.70 20.43 4.23
C ILE A 64 3.27 20.39 2.75
N PRO A 65 3.67 21.38 1.92
CA PRO A 65 3.46 21.33 0.49
C PRO A 65 4.02 20.04 -0.13
N ARG A 66 3.25 19.40 -1.03
CA ARG A 66 3.64 18.13 -1.67
C ARG A 66 5.05 18.16 -2.27
N SER A 67 5.46 19.29 -2.85
CA SER A 67 6.80 19.47 -3.43
C SER A 67 7.92 19.32 -2.40
N TRP A 68 7.74 19.87 -1.19
CA TRP A 68 8.70 19.76 -0.11
C TRP A 68 8.75 18.35 0.44
N TYR A 69 7.59 17.71 0.61
CA TYR A 69 7.50 16.32 1.04
C TYR A 69 8.23 15.37 0.07
N VAL A 70 7.96 15.49 -1.23
CA VAL A 70 8.64 14.70 -2.27
C VAL A 70 10.14 14.99 -2.29
N ALA A 71 10.56 16.26 -2.19
CA ALA A 71 11.98 16.62 -2.19
C ALA A 71 12.73 16.06 -0.97
N ALA A 72 12.10 16.06 0.20
CA ALA A 72 12.65 15.47 1.41
C ALA A 72 12.74 13.94 1.29
N TYR A 73 11.67 13.29 0.82
CA TYR A 73 11.62 11.84 0.62
C TYR A 73 12.69 11.37 -0.38
N THR A 74 12.80 12.00 -1.55
CA THR A 74 13.78 11.65 -2.58
C THR A 74 15.24 11.82 -2.09
N ARG A 75 15.51 12.78 -1.20
CA ARG A 75 16.84 12.97 -0.59
C ARG A 75 17.12 11.97 0.54
N ALA A 76 16.10 11.62 1.31
CA ALA A 76 16.22 10.67 2.41
C ALA A 76 16.37 9.23 1.93
N LEU A 77 15.74 8.87 0.80
CA LEU A 77 15.69 7.49 0.31
C LEU A 77 17.09 6.86 0.08
N PRO A 78 18.04 7.51 -0.62
CA PRO A 78 19.38 6.94 -0.81
C PRO A 78 20.18 6.81 0.50
N ILE A 79 19.94 7.71 1.46
CA ILE A 79 20.57 7.67 2.78
C ILE A 79 20.00 6.51 3.58
N ALA A 80 18.68 6.35 3.61
CA ALA A 80 18.01 5.23 4.25
C ALA A 80 18.49 3.89 3.68
N TYR A 81 18.54 3.74 2.35
CA TYR A 81 19.09 2.54 1.71
C TYR A 81 20.54 2.26 2.13
N ARG A 82 21.39 3.29 2.20
CA ARG A 82 22.79 3.13 2.62
C ARG A 82 22.93 2.74 4.10
N VAL A 83 22.08 3.28 4.96
CA VAL A 83 22.04 2.93 6.39
C VAL A 83 21.49 1.51 6.56
N MET A 84 20.41 1.16 5.87
CA MET A 84 19.81 -0.18 5.92
C MET A 84 20.76 -1.25 5.38
N ALA A 85 21.44 -1.00 4.26
CA ALA A 85 22.46 -1.90 3.71
C ALA A 85 23.69 -2.05 4.62
N ARG A 86 23.96 -1.08 5.50
CA ARG A 86 25.02 -1.18 6.53
C ARG A 86 24.54 -1.85 7.82
N SER A 87 23.24 -1.90 8.04
CA SER A 87 22.60 -2.46 9.23
C SER A 87 22.29 -3.95 9.05
N ASP A 88 22.96 -4.61 8.10
CA ASP A 88 22.61 -5.92 7.54
C ASP A 88 22.76 -7.08 8.55
N SER A 89 21.85 -7.03 9.51
CA SER A 89 21.53 -8.02 10.52
C SER A 89 20.03 -8.39 10.42
N GLY A 90 19.43 -8.23 9.23
CA GLY A 90 18.04 -8.62 9.00
C GLY A 90 17.40 -8.14 7.68
N GLY A 91 18.20 -7.83 6.66
CA GLY A 91 17.75 -7.37 5.35
C GLY A 91 17.31 -8.47 4.39
N ALA A 92 16.56 -9.47 4.86
CA ALA A 92 15.67 -10.28 4.04
C ALA A 92 14.70 -10.95 5.00
N SER A 93 13.43 -10.56 5.03
CA SER A 93 12.42 -11.24 5.83
C SER A 93 12.17 -12.69 5.38
N GLY A 94 12.98 -13.23 4.46
CA GLY A 94 12.78 -14.51 3.78
C GLY A 94 11.62 -14.49 2.79
N ILE A 95 10.87 -13.40 2.73
CA ILE A 95 9.64 -13.27 1.94
C ILE A 95 10.00 -13.31 0.46
N THR A 96 9.44 -14.29 -0.24
CA THR A 96 9.58 -14.44 -1.69
C THR A 96 8.24 -14.23 -2.39
N ALA A 97 8.23 -14.31 -3.72
CA ALA A 97 6.99 -14.28 -4.50
C ALA A 97 6.06 -15.46 -4.16
N ASP A 98 6.62 -16.59 -3.69
CA ASP A 98 5.85 -17.80 -3.36
C ASP A 98 5.00 -17.63 -2.09
N ASP A 99 5.29 -16.62 -1.27
CA ASP A 99 4.48 -16.28 -0.11
C ASP A 99 3.20 -15.50 -0.46
N PHE A 100 3.04 -15.09 -1.72
CA PHE A 100 1.89 -14.33 -2.18
C PHE A 100 0.98 -15.17 -3.06
N PHE A 101 -0.32 -14.92 -2.95
CA PHE A 101 -1.33 -15.63 -3.73
C PHE A 101 -2.50 -14.71 -4.09
N VAL A 102 -3.19 -15.04 -5.18
CA VAL A 102 -4.43 -14.36 -5.57
C VAL A 102 -5.61 -15.01 -4.85
N THR A 103 -6.54 -14.20 -4.35
CA THR A 103 -7.74 -14.66 -3.64
C THR A 103 -8.97 -13.84 -4.03
N ASP A 104 -10.13 -14.50 -4.09
CA ASP A 104 -11.45 -13.87 -4.18
C ASP A 104 -12.06 -13.62 -2.80
N ALA A 105 -11.52 -14.26 -1.75
CA ALA A 105 -11.93 -14.04 -0.36
C ALA A 105 -11.24 -12.77 0.16
N LEU A 106 -11.90 -11.63 -0.03
CA LEU A 106 -11.41 -10.33 0.39
C LEU A 106 -11.84 -10.04 1.83
N ASP A 107 -10.89 -9.57 2.63
CA ASP A 107 -11.15 -9.06 3.96
C ASP A 107 -10.30 -7.81 4.24
N ARG A 108 -10.46 -7.23 5.44
CA ARG A 108 -9.77 -6.00 5.84
C ARG A 108 -8.25 -6.15 6.00
N THR A 109 -7.74 -7.37 5.94
CA THR A 109 -6.32 -7.72 6.01
C THR A 109 -5.71 -8.05 4.66
N THR A 110 -6.53 -8.15 3.60
CA THR A 110 -6.04 -8.32 2.23
C THR A 110 -5.07 -7.20 1.89
N MET A 111 -3.87 -7.57 1.44
CA MET A 111 -2.76 -6.62 1.33
C MET A 111 -2.92 -5.64 0.17
N VAL A 112 -3.33 -6.13 -1.01
CA VAL A 112 -3.51 -5.31 -2.21
C VAL A 112 -4.78 -5.72 -2.93
N LEU A 113 -5.64 -4.74 -3.23
CA LEU A 113 -6.76 -4.94 -4.14
C LEU A 113 -6.32 -4.65 -5.58
N PHE A 114 -6.74 -5.50 -6.50
CA PHE A 114 -6.62 -5.25 -7.93
C PHE A 114 -7.90 -5.68 -8.64
N ALA A 115 -8.08 -5.21 -9.87
CA ALA A 115 -9.27 -5.54 -10.64
C ALA A 115 -8.92 -5.83 -12.11
N THR A 116 -9.60 -6.83 -12.67
CA THR A 116 -9.64 -7.07 -14.11
C THR A 116 -10.96 -6.54 -14.62
N ALA A 117 -10.90 -5.60 -15.57
CA ALA A 117 -12.09 -4.99 -16.17
C ALA A 117 -12.10 -5.19 -17.69
N SER A 118 -13.25 -5.54 -18.26
CA SER A 118 -13.41 -5.79 -19.69
C SER A 118 -14.80 -5.37 -20.18
N ARG A 119 -15.03 -5.46 -21.50
CA ARG A 119 -16.26 -4.98 -22.18
C ARG A 119 -16.56 -3.49 -21.87
N PRO A 120 -15.72 -2.55 -22.38
CA PRO A 120 -15.91 -1.13 -22.13
C PRO A 120 -17.29 -0.66 -22.59
N ARG A 121 -17.95 0.13 -21.75
CA ARG A 121 -19.22 0.80 -22.06
C ARG A 121 -18.90 1.96 -22.99
N ARG A 122 -19.64 2.08 -24.10
CA ARG A 122 -19.57 3.31 -24.91
C ARG A 122 -20.14 4.46 -24.09
N ALA A 123 -19.48 5.62 -24.16
CA ALA A 123 -20.08 6.86 -23.66
C ALA A 123 -21.42 7.05 -24.38
N ALA A 124 -22.48 7.35 -23.61
CA ALA A 124 -23.75 7.79 -24.15
C ALA A 124 -23.62 9.21 -24.71
#